data_AF-A0A6P7RBP5-F1
#
_entry.id   AF-A0A6P7RBP5-F1
#
_cell.length_a   1.000
_cell.length_b   1.000
_cell.length_c   1.000
_cell.angle_alpha   90.00
_cell.angle_beta   90.00
_cell.angle_gamma   90.00
#
_symmetry.space_group_name_H-M   'P 1'
#
loop_
_entity.id
_entity.type
_entity.pdbx_description
1 polymer ?
#
loop_
_entity_poly.entity_id
_entity_poly.type
_entity_poly.pdbx_seq_one_letter_code
_entity_poly.pdbx_strand_id
1 'polypeptide(L)'
;MTHMLAGGQAFWRWGEAAATSIVFRDKRTQRGLATVEQPARAEMAVHPDPALHRLLGTLCSLRPRLFPLLPFLLWTLLSCDLRGAAQGPGEWTPWGSWSRCSSSCGRGVSVRRRHCVRLPGEELCWGDSHEYRVCQLPDCPPGTTPFRDLQCSLYNGHPVLDTQKTYQWVPFHGAPNVCDLNCLAEGHAFYHSFGRVLDGTPCTPGTQGLCVAGRCLSAGCDGILGSGTLEDRCGLCGGANDSCLFVQRVFRDAGAFAGYWNVTLIPEGARHIRVAQRSHNHLALVTRGGHYVLNGDGVLSPPGTYEAAGTRVVYTRSAGPEETLQATGPTSQELLLQVLLREPNPGVHFEFWLPRERYGPFQAQVQALGWPLRQPQPREVEPQPAETPVVPEAIPARVASLPPDPCGPCPDSRGRAHRLLHYCGSDFVFQARVLGRHRQAQETRYEVRVLLIYKSRTPLRTREYVWAPGHCPCPPLAPHREYLLAARRLVSPDGTQDRLLLPHAGYARLWSPAEDSRVRLAARRCPV
;
A
#
# COMPACT_ATOMS: atom_id res chain seq x y z
N MET A 1 -53.76 -21.37 53.62
CA MET A 1 -52.46 -21.48 54.29
C MET A 1 -51.42 -20.79 53.40
N THR A 2 -50.69 -19.74 53.79
CA THR A 2 -50.67 -18.98 55.07
C THR A 2 -50.05 -17.58 54.86
N HIS A 3 -50.72 -16.51 55.33
CA HIS A 3 -50.23 -15.18 55.77
C HIS A 3 -49.16 -14.32 55.01
N MET A 4 -49.52 -13.04 54.77
CA MET A 4 -48.74 -11.79 55.08
C MET A 4 -47.44 -11.47 54.29
N LEU A 5 -46.85 -10.26 54.19
CA LEU A 5 -47.11 -8.79 54.36
C LEU A 5 -45.85 -8.07 53.75
N ALA A 6 -45.72 -6.77 53.40
CA ALA A 6 -46.63 -5.63 53.12
C ALA A 6 -45.83 -4.42 52.55
N GLY A 7 -46.53 -3.40 52.03
CA GLY A 7 -45.97 -2.09 51.64
C GLY A 7 -45.46 -2.01 50.18
N GLY A 8 -45.42 -0.85 49.52
CA GLY A 8 -45.86 0.50 49.92
C GLY A 8 -45.99 1.42 48.69
N GLN A 9 -46.78 2.49 48.78
CA GLN A 9 -47.09 3.37 47.62
C GLN A 9 -46.12 4.56 47.49
N ALA A 10 -45.81 4.95 46.25
CA ALA A 10 -45.36 6.30 45.90
C ALA A 10 -45.78 6.65 44.45
N PHE A 11 -46.88 7.39 44.30
CA PHE A 11 -47.21 8.10 43.05
C PHE A 11 -46.41 9.40 42.98
N TRP A 12 -46.08 9.87 41.77
CA TRP A 12 -46.36 11.24 41.30
C TRP A 12 -46.32 11.28 39.76
N ARG A 13 -47.03 12.24 39.16
CA ARG A 13 -47.22 12.38 37.70
C ARG A 13 -46.52 13.63 37.15
N TRP A 14 -45.97 13.49 35.94
CA TRP A 14 -46.02 14.41 34.79
C TRP A 14 -46.27 15.91 35.02
N GLY A 15 -45.40 16.73 34.43
CA GLY A 15 -45.68 18.12 34.08
C GLY A 15 -44.86 18.53 32.84
N GLU A 16 -45.54 18.97 31.78
CA GLU A 16 -44.93 19.47 30.54
C GLU A 16 -44.81 21.00 30.56
N ALA A 17 -43.78 21.57 29.93
CA ALA A 17 -43.76 23.00 29.57
C ALA A 17 -42.84 23.33 28.38
N ALA A 18 -43.49 23.76 27.28
CA ALA A 18 -43.10 24.71 26.23
C ALA A 18 -41.63 25.07 25.95
N ALA A 19 -41.35 25.27 24.65
CA ALA A 19 -40.10 25.86 24.14
C ALA A 19 -40.19 27.39 23.95
N THR A 20 -39.03 28.06 23.94
CA THR A 20 -38.89 29.42 23.37
C THR A 20 -37.56 29.55 22.64
N SER A 21 -37.58 30.18 21.46
CA SER A 21 -36.40 30.44 20.62
C SER A 21 -36.11 31.93 20.53
N ILE A 22 -34.83 32.33 20.62
CA ILE A 22 -34.37 33.68 20.27
C ILE A 22 -33.11 33.58 19.41
N VAL A 23 -33.14 34.29 18.28
CA VAL A 23 -32.00 34.50 17.38
C VAL A 23 -31.68 36.00 17.39
N PHE A 24 -30.41 36.38 17.45
CA PHE A 24 -29.96 37.71 17.05
C PHE A 24 -28.66 37.68 16.25
N ARG A 25 -28.43 38.73 15.46
CA ARG A 25 -27.53 38.71 14.29
C ARG A 25 -26.43 39.78 14.41
N ASP A 26 -25.24 39.39 13.97
CA ASP A 26 -24.05 40.20 13.63
C ASP A 26 -24.30 41.63 13.11
N LYS A 27 -23.44 42.58 13.52
CA LYS A 27 -22.78 43.54 12.60
C LYS A 27 -21.56 44.27 13.17
N ARG A 28 -20.72 44.75 12.24
CA ARG A 28 -19.47 45.57 12.39
C ARG A 28 -19.83 47.08 12.57
N THR A 29 -18.95 48.10 12.71
CA THR A 29 -17.57 48.31 12.20
C THR A 29 -16.84 49.56 12.78
N GLN A 30 -15.49 49.49 12.94
CA GLN A 30 -14.43 50.51 12.67
C GLN A 30 -14.27 51.90 13.38
N ARG A 31 -12.99 52.20 13.72
CA ARG A 31 -12.27 53.51 13.92
C ARG A 31 -12.64 54.37 15.17
N GLY A 32 -11.72 55.13 15.79
CA GLY A 32 -10.25 55.21 15.65
C GLY A 32 -9.58 56.41 16.37
N LEU A 33 -8.26 56.33 16.63
CA LEU A 33 -7.30 57.35 17.14
C LEU A 33 -7.52 57.99 18.54
N ALA A 34 -6.46 57.97 19.39
CA ALA A 34 -5.79 59.14 20.01
C ALA A 34 -4.89 58.75 21.20
N THR A 35 -3.77 59.47 21.38
CA THR A 35 -2.68 59.21 22.37
C THR A 35 -2.82 59.99 23.68
N VAL A 36 -2.35 59.40 24.79
CA VAL A 36 -1.85 60.10 25.99
C VAL A 36 -0.61 59.34 26.51
N GLU A 37 0.34 60.04 27.16
CA GLU A 37 1.67 59.54 27.49
C GLU A 37 1.92 59.25 28.99
N GLN A 38 2.80 58.27 29.26
CA GLN A 38 3.78 58.23 30.37
C GLN A 38 3.24 58.13 31.83
N PRO A 39 4.10 57.85 32.84
CA PRO A 39 5.56 57.62 32.81
C PRO A 39 6.00 56.19 33.20
N ALA A 40 7.29 55.93 33.07
CA ALA A 40 7.93 54.65 33.38
C ALA A 40 8.39 54.54 34.85
N ARG A 41 8.64 53.29 35.29
CA ARG A 41 9.59 52.99 36.37
C ARG A 41 10.44 51.80 35.93
N ALA A 42 11.76 51.94 36.00
CA ALA A 42 12.70 50.96 35.51
C ALA A 42 13.27 50.10 36.65
N GLU A 43 13.60 48.85 36.35
CA GLU A 43 14.52 48.03 37.14
C GLU A 43 15.34 47.13 36.19
N MET A 44 16.54 46.74 36.62
CA MET A 44 17.61 46.33 35.70
C MET A 44 17.52 44.89 35.20
N ALA A 45 17.93 44.67 33.95
CA ALA A 45 18.15 43.34 33.39
C ALA A 45 19.55 42.81 33.72
N VAL A 46 19.66 41.50 33.93
CA VAL A 46 20.92 40.75 33.86
C VAL A 46 20.71 39.58 32.90
N HIS A 47 21.35 39.63 31.73
CA HIS A 47 21.44 38.51 30.81
C HIS A 47 22.59 37.56 31.19
N PRO A 48 22.43 36.26 30.93
CA PRO A 48 23.51 35.45 30.39
C PRO A 48 23.16 34.93 28.98
N ASP A 49 24.12 35.03 28.07
CA ASP A 49 24.10 34.46 26.71
C ASP A 49 25.48 33.78 26.45
N PRO A 50 25.74 33.01 25.38
CA PRO A 50 25.84 31.57 25.58
C PRO A 50 27.14 30.95 25.01
N ALA A 51 28.13 30.68 25.86
CA ALA A 51 29.42 30.14 25.38
C ALA A 51 30.16 29.20 26.37
N LEU A 52 29.71 27.93 26.50
CA LEU A 52 30.61 26.76 26.53
C LEU A 52 29.81 25.43 26.50
N HIS A 53 29.87 24.67 25.40
CA HIS A 53 29.50 23.24 25.42
C HIS A 53 30.09 22.42 24.25
N ARG A 54 31.43 22.40 24.15
CA ARG A 54 32.19 21.41 23.37
C ARG A 54 33.59 21.27 23.97
N LEU A 55 34.18 20.08 23.81
CA LEU A 55 35.51 19.66 24.30
C LEU A 55 35.65 19.58 25.83
N LEU A 56 35.59 18.36 26.37
CA LEU A 56 36.73 17.75 27.09
C LEU A 56 36.47 16.26 27.35
N GLY A 57 36.55 15.47 26.27
CA GLY A 57 36.57 14.01 26.33
C GLY A 57 38.00 13.47 26.41
N THR A 58 38.76 13.85 27.44
CA THR A 58 40.14 13.38 27.67
C THR A 58 40.56 13.59 29.12
N LEU A 59 40.80 12.50 29.87
CA LEU A 59 41.81 12.33 30.93
C LEU A 59 41.58 11.00 31.69
N CYS A 60 41.73 9.87 31.00
CA CYS A 60 41.70 8.53 31.62
C CYS A 60 43.10 7.90 31.56
N SER A 61 44.06 8.53 32.25
CA SER A 61 45.46 8.08 32.23
C SER A 61 46.26 8.60 33.44
N LEU A 62 46.25 7.87 34.55
CA LEU A 62 47.32 7.80 35.55
C LEU A 62 47.05 6.64 36.53
N ARG A 63 48.09 5.90 36.93
CA ARG A 63 47.98 4.74 37.85
C ARG A 63 48.21 5.15 39.33
N PRO A 64 47.68 4.38 40.30
CA PRO A 64 47.52 4.84 41.69
C PRO A 64 48.76 4.65 42.57
N ARG A 65 48.78 5.34 43.72
CA ARG A 65 49.54 4.95 44.91
C ARG A 65 48.67 4.96 46.18
N LEU A 66 48.57 3.78 46.77
CA LEU A 66 48.19 3.36 48.13
C LEU A 66 47.28 4.24 49.03
N PHE A 67 46.13 3.63 49.42
CA PHE A 67 45.51 3.59 50.76
C PHE A 67 45.02 4.89 51.45
N PRO A 68 44.00 4.84 52.34
CA PRO A 68 42.82 3.96 52.33
C PRO A 68 41.48 4.65 52.69
N LEU A 69 40.45 4.53 51.84
CA LEU A 69 39.06 4.84 52.21
C LEU A 69 38.09 3.77 51.66
N LEU A 70 38.04 2.62 52.33
CA LEU A 70 37.17 1.50 51.94
C LEU A 70 35.64 1.78 51.94
N PRO A 71 35.03 2.64 52.79
CA PRO A 71 33.57 2.79 52.77
C PRO A 71 33.06 3.55 51.53
N PHE A 72 33.88 4.43 50.94
CA PHE A 72 33.46 5.22 49.78
C PHE A 72 33.36 4.39 48.50
N LEU A 73 34.28 3.44 48.30
CA LEU A 73 34.23 2.52 47.16
C LEU A 73 32.98 1.63 47.19
N LEU A 74 32.59 1.15 48.37
CA LEU A 74 31.34 0.39 48.52
C LEU A 74 30.12 1.26 48.22
N TRP A 75 30.11 2.53 48.66
CA TRP A 75 29.00 3.44 48.37
C TRP A 75 28.88 3.81 46.89
N THR A 76 30.01 3.96 46.17
CA THR A 76 29.99 4.16 44.71
C THR A 76 29.52 2.93 43.94
N LEU A 77 29.93 1.72 44.35
CA LEU A 77 29.51 0.48 43.70
C LEU A 77 28.02 0.20 43.95
N LEU A 78 27.52 0.39 45.17
CA LEU A 78 26.10 0.19 45.50
C LEU A 78 25.16 1.26 44.88
N SER A 79 25.70 2.34 44.32
CA SER A 79 24.93 3.46 43.75
C SER A 79 24.87 3.47 42.21
N CYS A 80 25.63 2.60 41.52
CA CYS A 80 25.65 2.57 40.05
C CYS A 80 24.60 1.64 39.41
N ASP A 81 24.25 0.53 40.05
CA ASP A 81 23.42 -0.52 39.44
C ASP A 81 21.89 -0.31 39.53
N LEU A 82 21.41 0.84 40.05
CA LEU A 82 19.97 1.15 40.13
C LEU A 82 19.49 2.39 39.35
N ARG A 83 20.32 2.93 38.43
CA ARG A 83 19.86 3.98 37.48
C ARG A 83 20.30 3.78 36.03
N GLY A 84 20.65 2.56 35.66
CA GLY A 84 20.63 2.11 34.26
C GLY A 84 19.19 2.07 33.72
N ALA A 85 18.61 3.24 33.44
CA ALA A 85 17.30 3.35 32.81
C ALA A 85 17.39 2.79 31.38
N ALA A 86 16.91 1.56 31.20
CA ALA A 86 16.97 0.80 29.96
C ALA A 86 16.16 1.49 28.85
N GLN A 87 16.85 2.32 28.07
CA GLN A 87 16.30 3.09 26.94
C GLN A 87 16.45 2.29 25.63
N GLY A 88 16.05 1.02 25.68
CA GLY A 88 15.92 0.14 24.52
C GLY A 88 14.44 -0.13 24.19
N PRO A 89 14.12 -0.48 22.93
CA PRO A 89 12.89 -1.19 22.64
C PRO A 89 12.98 -2.62 23.21
N GLY A 90 11.89 -3.10 23.80
CA GLY A 90 11.80 -4.49 24.26
C GLY A 90 12.05 -5.50 23.14
N GLU A 91 12.43 -6.71 23.53
CA GLU A 91 12.77 -7.80 22.61
C GLU A 91 11.56 -8.70 22.32
N TRP A 92 11.40 -9.10 21.06
CA TRP A 92 10.42 -10.12 20.69
C TRP A 92 10.94 -11.51 21.02
N THR A 93 10.12 -12.35 21.68
CA THR A 93 10.40 -13.80 21.68
C THR A 93 10.48 -14.33 20.25
N PRO A 94 11.17 -15.45 20.02
CA PRO A 94 10.95 -16.26 18.83
C PRO A 94 9.46 -16.51 18.59
N TRP A 95 9.08 -16.64 17.32
CA TRP A 95 7.73 -17.04 16.95
C TRP A 95 7.43 -18.46 17.47
N GLY A 96 6.31 -18.61 18.15
CA GLY A 96 5.78 -19.92 18.52
C GLY A 96 5.35 -20.76 17.30
N SER A 97 4.97 -22.01 17.57
CA SER A 97 4.42 -22.90 16.54
C SER A 97 3.12 -22.35 15.95
N TRP A 98 2.85 -22.74 14.70
CA TRP A 98 1.57 -22.47 14.04
C TRP A 98 0.44 -23.26 14.69
N SER A 99 -0.72 -22.62 14.86
CA SER A 99 -1.95 -23.30 15.25
C SER A 99 -2.39 -24.34 14.21
N ARG A 100 -3.29 -25.24 14.64
CA ARG A 100 -4.16 -25.98 13.70
C ARG A 100 -4.91 -24.98 12.81
N CYS A 101 -5.34 -25.46 11.64
CA CYS A 101 -6.13 -24.66 10.70
C CYS A 101 -7.50 -24.31 11.30
N SER A 102 -8.04 -23.13 10.99
CA SER A 102 -9.39 -22.71 11.37
C SER A 102 -10.49 -23.57 10.75
N SER A 103 -10.22 -24.14 9.57
CA SER A 103 -11.13 -24.96 8.78
C SER A 103 -10.77 -26.44 8.89
N SER A 104 -11.75 -27.34 8.71
CA SER A 104 -11.56 -28.79 8.64
C SER A 104 -11.32 -29.32 7.21
N CYS A 105 -11.71 -28.55 6.20
CA CYS A 105 -11.53 -28.81 4.77
C CYS A 105 -11.31 -27.50 4.00
N GLY A 106 -10.89 -27.58 2.74
CA GLY A 106 -10.68 -26.43 1.86
C GLY A 106 -9.63 -25.46 2.41
N ARG A 107 -9.97 -24.17 2.46
CA ARG A 107 -9.04 -23.11 2.89
C ARG A 107 -9.40 -22.58 4.28
N GLY A 108 -8.37 -22.24 5.06
CA GLY A 108 -8.51 -21.60 6.36
C GLY A 108 -7.26 -20.82 6.76
N VAL A 109 -7.18 -20.48 8.04
CA VAL A 109 -6.08 -19.71 8.64
C VAL A 109 -5.39 -20.50 9.76
N SER A 110 -4.07 -20.47 9.76
CA SER A 110 -3.24 -20.80 10.93
C SER A 110 -2.67 -19.50 11.50
N VAL A 111 -2.61 -19.38 12.82
CA VAL A 111 -1.99 -18.24 13.53
C VAL A 111 -0.78 -18.72 14.32
N ARG A 112 0.29 -17.93 14.35
CA ARG A 112 1.39 -18.05 15.32
C ARG A 112 1.53 -16.75 16.12
N ARG A 113 2.14 -16.86 17.30
CA ARG A 113 2.22 -15.76 18.27
C ARG A 113 3.64 -15.59 18.79
N ARG A 114 3.97 -14.37 19.21
CA ARG A 114 5.19 -14.02 19.95
C ARG A 114 4.86 -12.99 21.02
N HIS A 115 5.69 -12.93 22.05
CA HIS A 115 5.49 -12.02 23.18
C HIS A 115 6.60 -10.98 23.23
N CYS A 116 6.25 -9.79 23.72
CA CYS A 116 7.22 -8.72 23.94
C CYS A 116 7.80 -8.88 25.35
N VAL A 117 9.08 -9.23 25.43
CA VAL A 117 9.84 -9.25 26.68
C VAL A 117 10.41 -7.85 26.88
N ARG A 118 10.17 -7.25 28.04
CA ARG A 118 10.70 -5.93 28.37
C ARG A 118 10.91 -5.74 29.86
N LEU A 119 11.91 -4.96 30.23
CA LEU A 119 12.14 -4.50 31.60
C LEU A 119 11.26 -3.28 31.94
N PRO A 120 11.05 -2.99 33.25
CA PRO A 120 10.36 -1.78 33.68
C PRO A 120 11.12 -0.50 33.30
N GLY A 121 10.70 0.15 32.21
CA GLY A 121 11.29 1.39 31.70
C GLY A 121 11.49 1.40 30.18
N GLU A 122 11.61 0.21 29.58
CA GLU A 122 11.83 0.04 28.12
C GLU A 122 10.59 0.40 27.29
N GLU A 123 10.80 0.66 25.99
CA GLU A 123 9.70 0.85 25.04
C GLU A 123 9.02 -0.48 24.68
N LEU A 124 7.80 -0.41 24.16
CA LEU A 124 7.09 -1.60 23.67
C LEU A 124 7.68 -2.05 22.32
N CYS A 125 7.80 -3.36 22.14
CA CYS A 125 8.31 -3.98 20.92
C CYS A 125 7.53 -3.54 19.66
N TRP A 126 8.24 -3.17 18.61
CA TRP A 126 7.64 -2.69 17.36
C TRP A 126 7.26 -3.84 16.40
N GLY A 127 6.09 -3.74 15.77
CA GLY A 127 5.52 -4.76 14.87
C GLY A 127 4.47 -5.66 15.54
N ASP A 128 3.96 -6.65 14.79
CA ASP A 128 2.82 -7.45 15.25
C ASP A 128 3.21 -8.60 16.20
N SER A 129 2.37 -8.86 17.20
CA SER A 129 2.50 -10.00 18.14
C SER A 129 1.89 -11.30 17.59
N HIS A 130 1.12 -11.21 16.51
CA HIS A 130 0.43 -12.30 15.84
C HIS A 130 0.79 -12.27 14.36
N GLU A 131 1.00 -13.44 13.77
CA GLU A 131 1.17 -13.59 12.32
C GLU A 131 0.24 -14.71 11.85
N TYR A 132 -0.33 -14.54 10.67
CA TYR A 132 -1.39 -15.40 10.13
C TYR A 132 -0.97 -15.90 8.75
N ARG A 133 -1.16 -17.19 8.47
CA ARG A 133 -0.94 -17.77 7.14
C ARG A 133 -2.18 -18.50 6.66
N VAL A 134 -2.28 -18.64 5.34
CA VAL A 134 -3.24 -19.58 4.74
C VAL A 134 -2.81 -21.01 5.07
N CYS A 135 -3.78 -21.83 5.48
CA CYS A 135 -3.69 -23.28 5.43
C CYS A 135 -4.65 -23.80 4.37
N GLN A 136 -4.18 -24.74 3.56
CA GLN A 136 -4.96 -25.42 2.53
C GLN A 136 -5.02 -26.91 2.90
N LEU A 137 -6.24 -27.44 2.92
CA LEU A 137 -6.62 -28.80 3.21
C LEU A 137 -7.26 -29.40 1.93
N PRO A 138 -7.54 -30.72 1.90
CA PRO A 138 -8.38 -31.30 0.86
C PRO A 138 -9.71 -30.57 0.75
N ASP A 139 -10.22 -30.39 -0.48
CA ASP A 139 -11.43 -29.62 -0.72
C ASP A 139 -12.65 -30.19 0.01
N CYS A 140 -13.57 -29.31 0.40
CA CYS A 140 -14.77 -29.71 1.12
C CYS A 140 -15.70 -30.57 0.24
N PRO A 141 -16.40 -31.57 0.81
CA PRO A 141 -17.35 -32.40 0.05
C PRO A 141 -18.39 -31.57 -0.71
N PRO A 142 -18.84 -32.02 -1.89
CA PRO A 142 -19.88 -31.32 -2.65
C PRO A 142 -21.15 -31.18 -1.82
N GLY A 143 -21.77 -30.00 -1.84
CA GLY A 143 -22.93 -29.67 -1.00
C GLY A 143 -22.60 -29.20 0.42
N THR A 144 -21.32 -29.08 0.81
CA THR A 144 -20.95 -28.48 2.10
C THR A 144 -21.38 -27.01 2.17
N THR A 145 -22.20 -26.66 3.16
CA THR A 145 -22.60 -25.27 3.46
C THR A 145 -21.36 -24.40 3.68
N PRO A 146 -21.21 -23.24 3.00
CA PRO A 146 -20.03 -22.40 3.19
C PRO A 146 -19.99 -21.81 4.60
N PHE A 147 -18.78 -21.51 5.08
CA PHE A 147 -18.57 -21.20 6.51
C PHE A 147 -19.28 -19.92 6.98
N ARG A 148 -19.55 -18.95 6.08
CA ARG A 148 -20.28 -17.72 6.41
C ARG A 148 -21.80 -17.97 6.52
N ASP A 149 -22.35 -18.77 5.62
CA ASP A 149 -23.74 -19.21 5.60
C ASP A 149 -24.08 -19.98 6.89
N LEU A 150 -23.18 -20.88 7.30
CA LEU A 150 -23.28 -21.55 8.60
C LEU A 150 -23.31 -20.55 9.76
N GLN A 151 -22.42 -19.56 9.77
CA GLN A 151 -22.38 -18.52 10.82
C GLN A 151 -23.66 -17.65 10.86
N CYS A 152 -24.27 -17.31 9.72
CA CYS A 152 -25.58 -16.65 9.70
C CYS A 152 -26.69 -17.58 10.21
N SER A 153 -26.68 -18.86 9.81
CA SER A 153 -27.73 -19.82 10.18
C SER A 153 -27.83 -20.10 11.69
N LEU A 154 -26.76 -19.85 12.47
CA LEU A 154 -26.77 -19.90 13.94
C LEU A 154 -27.73 -18.89 14.60
N TYR A 155 -28.22 -17.90 13.86
CA TYR A 155 -29.21 -16.91 14.33
C TYR A 155 -30.63 -17.18 13.80
N ASN A 156 -30.82 -18.24 13.01
CA ASN A 156 -32.13 -18.61 12.48
C ASN A 156 -33.06 -19.06 13.61
N GLY A 157 -34.32 -18.60 13.58
CA GLY A 157 -35.30 -18.94 14.61
C GLY A 157 -35.08 -18.27 15.98
N HIS A 158 -33.97 -17.56 16.18
CA HIS A 158 -33.76 -16.73 17.38
C HIS A 158 -34.44 -15.35 17.22
N PRO A 159 -35.00 -14.78 18.30
CA PRO A 159 -35.60 -13.44 18.25
C PRO A 159 -34.51 -12.37 18.12
N VAL A 160 -34.70 -11.42 17.19
CA VAL A 160 -33.74 -10.34 16.91
C VAL A 160 -34.45 -8.99 16.96
N LEU A 161 -33.76 -8.00 17.54
CA LEU A 161 -34.36 -6.74 18.05
C LEU A 161 -35.37 -7.00 19.19
N ASP A 162 -35.76 -5.93 19.89
CA ASP A 162 -36.67 -5.98 21.06
C ASP A 162 -38.15 -6.18 20.66
N THR A 163 -38.38 -7.08 19.70
CA THR A 163 -39.67 -7.27 18.99
C THR A 163 -40.17 -8.72 19.01
N GLN A 164 -39.38 -9.63 19.60
CA GLN A 164 -39.54 -11.10 19.58
C GLN A 164 -39.69 -11.75 18.20
N LYS A 165 -39.50 -11.02 17.08
CA LYS A 165 -39.58 -11.59 15.74
C LYS A 165 -38.33 -12.40 15.40
N THR A 166 -38.57 -13.57 14.82
CA THR A 166 -37.54 -14.50 14.33
C THR A 166 -37.45 -14.42 12.81
N TYR A 167 -36.28 -14.72 12.26
CA TYR A 167 -35.98 -14.61 10.83
C TYR A 167 -35.12 -15.80 10.37
N GLN A 168 -35.04 -15.99 9.04
CA GLN A 168 -34.00 -16.78 8.39
C GLN A 168 -32.93 -15.83 7.85
N TRP A 169 -31.66 -16.16 8.00
CA TRP A 169 -30.54 -15.28 7.74
C TRP A 169 -29.59 -15.85 6.69
N VAL A 170 -29.33 -15.09 5.64
CA VAL A 170 -28.38 -15.43 4.57
C VAL A 170 -27.22 -14.42 4.51
N PRO A 171 -26.01 -14.78 4.07
CA PRO A 171 -24.87 -13.86 4.08
C PRO A 171 -25.09 -12.58 3.25
N PHE A 172 -24.79 -11.43 3.86
CA PHE A 172 -24.73 -10.16 3.17
C PHE A 172 -23.29 -9.68 3.02
N HIS A 173 -22.88 -9.37 1.78
CA HIS A 173 -21.54 -8.90 1.43
C HIS A 173 -21.48 -7.41 1.02
N GLY A 174 -22.64 -6.73 0.93
CA GLY A 174 -22.72 -5.31 0.53
C GLY A 174 -22.52 -4.31 1.68
N ALA A 175 -22.17 -4.76 2.88
CA ALA A 175 -21.95 -3.90 4.04
C ALA A 175 -20.54 -3.26 4.03
N PRO A 176 -20.33 -2.08 4.66
CA PRO A 176 -19.05 -1.37 4.62
C PRO A 176 -17.83 -2.15 5.14
N ASN A 177 -18.03 -3.03 6.13
CA ASN A 177 -17.03 -4.01 6.54
C ASN A 177 -17.52 -5.43 6.22
N VAL A 178 -16.96 -6.02 5.17
CA VAL A 178 -17.30 -7.37 4.73
C VAL A 178 -16.95 -8.44 5.79
N CYS A 179 -15.99 -8.17 6.68
CA CYS A 179 -15.57 -9.12 7.72
C CYS A 179 -16.33 -8.99 9.06
N ASP A 180 -17.34 -8.14 9.10
CA ASP A 180 -18.41 -8.28 10.09
C ASP A 180 -19.46 -9.29 9.58
N LEU A 181 -20.09 -10.03 10.50
CA LEU A 181 -21.11 -11.06 10.24
C LEU A 181 -22.45 -10.39 9.91
N ASN A 182 -22.46 -9.71 8.77
CA ASN A 182 -23.63 -9.10 8.17
C ASN A 182 -24.45 -10.19 7.49
N CYS A 183 -25.70 -10.35 7.91
CA CYS A 183 -26.66 -11.31 7.35
C CYS A 183 -27.96 -10.58 6.98
N LEU A 184 -28.45 -10.83 5.77
CA LEU A 184 -29.73 -10.34 5.25
C LEU A 184 -30.86 -11.21 5.82
N ALA A 185 -31.95 -10.60 6.28
CA ALA A 185 -33.16 -11.33 6.62
C ALA A 185 -33.87 -11.77 5.32
N GLU A 186 -34.06 -13.07 5.13
CA GLU A 186 -34.63 -13.61 3.89
C GLU A 186 -36.06 -13.09 3.65
N GLY A 187 -36.36 -12.71 2.40
CA GLY A 187 -37.62 -12.06 2.03
C GLY A 187 -37.79 -10.60 2.51
N HIS A 188 -36.78 -10.02 3.18
CA HIS A 188 -36.85 -8.68 3.77
C HIS A 188 -35.72 -7.76 3.26
N ALA A 189 -35.98 -6.44 3.29
CA ALA A 189 -35.07 -5.42 2.77
C ALA A 189 -34.04 -4.88 3.79
N PHE A 190 -33.69 -5.67 4.83
CA PHE A 190 -32.74 -5.25 5.87
C PHE A 190 -31.75 -6.37 6.23
N TYR A 191 -30.54 -5.97 6.60
CA TYR A 191 -29.52 -6.86 7.15
C TYR A 191 -29.19 -6.45 8.59
N HIS A 192 -28.68 -7.40 9.36
CA HIS A 192 -28.19 -7.17 10.72
C HIS A 192 -26.73 -7.66 10.83
N SER A 193 -25.95 -7.06 11.73
CA SER A 193 -24.57 -7.48 11.99
C SER A 193 -24.49 -8.17 13.35
N PHE A 194 -24.10 -9.44 13.35
CA PHE A 194 -23.97 -10.26 14.56
C PHE A 194 -22.55 -10.24 15.16
N GLY A 195 -21.76 -9.21 14.85
CA GLY A 195 -20.37 -9.08 15.29
C GLY A 195 -19.38 -9.36 14.16
N ARG A 196 -18.27 -10.03 14.45
CA ARG A 196 -17.24 -10.39 13.46
C ARG A 196 -17.43 -11.82 12.98
N VAL A 197 -17.08 -12.11 11.73
CA VAL A 197 -16.93 -13.51 11.29
C VAL A 197 -15.70 -14.15 11.94
N LEU A 198 -15.71 -15.47 12.06
CA LEU A 198 -14.59 -16.25 12.56
C LEU A 198 -13.38 -16.16 11.61
N ASP A 199 -12.17 -16.09 12.19
CA ASP A 199 -10.92 -15.99 11.44
C ASP A 199 -10.80 -17.16 10.43
N GLY A 200 -10.52 -16.83 9.17
CA GLY A 200 -10.49 -17.77 8.05
C GLY A 200 -11.79 -17.93 7.26
N THR A 201 -12.87 -17.25 7.64
CA THR A 201 -14.04 -17.08 6.76
C THR A 201 -13.64 -16.31 5.49
N PRO A 202 -13.94 -16.78 4.27
CA PRO A 202 -13.69 -16.01 3.05
C PRO A 202 -14.44 -14.67 3.05
N CYS A 203 -13.80 -13.60 2.56
CA CYS A 203 -14.42 -12.27 2.57
C CYS A 203 -15.64 -12.23 1.62
N THR A 204 -15.42 -12.61 0.35
CA THR A 204 -16.43 -12.57 -0.72
C THR A 204 -16.30 -13.83 -1.58
N PRO A 205 -17.40 -14.45 -2.03
CA PRO A 205 -17.35 -15.63 -2.90
C PRO A 205 -16.43 -15.45 -4.11
N GLY A 206 -15.68 -16.50 -4.46
CA GLY A 206 -14.71 -16.50 -5.56
C GLY A 206 -13.40 -15.73 -5.30
N THR A 207 -13.30 -14.92 -4.25
CA THR A 207 -12.05 -14.20 -3.93
C THR A 207 -11.05 -15.04 -3.14
N GLN A 208 -9.77 -14.66 -3.17
CA GLN A 208 -8.72 -15.31 -2.37
C GLN A 208 -8.60 -14.77 -0.94
N GLY A 209 -9.26 -13.65 -0.63
CA GLY A 209 -9.15 -12.97 0.67
C GLY A 209 -9.89 -13.70 1.79
N LEU A 210 -9.25 -13.75 2.96
CA LEU A 210 -9.80 -14.31 4.20
C LEU A 210 -9.96 -13.22 5.25
N CYS A 211 -11.04 -13.30 6.03
CA CYS A 211 -11.26 -12.43 7.17
C CYS A 211 -10.37 -12.87 8.34
N VAL A 212 -9.64 -11.91 8.92
CA VAL A 212 -8.77 -12.09 10.09
C VAL A 212 -8.88 -10.87 10.98
N ALA A 213 -9.13 -11.07 12.28
CA ALA A 213 -9.31 -10.04 13.30
C ALA A 213 -10.38 -8.97 12.97
N GLY A 214 -11.32 -9.26 12.06
CA GLY A 214 -12.33 -8.32 11.54
C GLY A 214 -11.91 -7.51 10.31
N ARG A 215 -10.80 -7.87 9.65
CA ARG A 215 -10.32 -7.24 8.39
C ARG A 215 -10.19 -8.28 7.29
N CYS A 216 -10.49 -7.92 6.04
CA CYS A 216 -10.20 -8.78 4.90
C CYS A 216 -8.71 -8.68 4.54
N LEU A 217 -8.00 -9.81 4.54
CA LEU A 217 -6.58 -9.91 4.18
C LEU A 217 -6.41 -10.92 3.04
N SER A 218 -5.61 -10.56 2.03
CA SER A 218 -5.08 -11.51 1.05
C SER A 218 -3.72 -12.04 1.49
N ALA A 219 -3.36 -13.23 1.03
CA ALA A 219 -2.01 -13.75 1.20
C ALA A 219 -1.03 -13.01 0.28
N GLY A 220 0.19 -12.76 0.76
CA GLY A 220 1.32 -12.53 -0.12
C GLY A 220 1.77 -13.85 -0.78
N CYS A 221 2.74 -13.75 -1.67
CA CYS A 221 3.42 -14.92 -2.26
C CYS A 221 4.16 -15.79 -1.23
N ASP A 222 4.35 -15.28 -0.01
CA ASP A 222 4.93 -15.94 1.16
C ASP A 222 3.89 -16.80 1.92
N GLY A 223 2.63 -16.79 1.49
CA GLY A 223 1.51 -17.44 2.16
C GLY A 223 1.02 -16.73 3.43
N ILE A 224 1.64 -15.59 3.79
CA ILE A 224 1.33 -14.80 4.97
C ILE A 224 0.21 -13.81 4.64
N LEU A 225 -0.82 -13.76 5.48
CA LEU A 225 -2.00 -12.91 5.29
C LEU A 225 -1.68 -11.48 5.70
N GLY A 226 -1.80 -10.55 4.75
CA GLY A 226 -1.53 -9.13 4.97
C GLY A 226 -0.05 -8.73 4.94
N SER A 227 0.88 -9.63 4.59
CA SER A 227 2.30 -9.30 4.39
C SER A 227 2.51 -8.24 3.31
N GLY A 228 1.69 -8.29 2.25
CA GLY A 228 1.83 -7.44 1.07
C GLY A 228 3.02 -7.83 0.18
N THR A 229 3.68 -8.96 0.46
CA THR A 229 4.79 -9.47 -0.33
C THR A 229 4.27 -9.97 -1.68
N LEU A 230 4.84 -9.46 -2.77
CA LEU A 230 4.49 -9.83 -4.15
C LEU A 230 5.64 -10.62 -4.79
N GLU A 231 5.33 -11.42 -5.80
CA GLU A 231 6.35 -11.97 -6.68
C GLU A 231 7.03 -10.84 -7.48
N ASP A 232 8.33 -10.99 -7.71
CA ASP A 232 9.04 -10.19 -8.71
C ASP A 232 8.73 -10.68 -10.14
N ARG A 233 9.29 -10.02 -11.16
CA ARG A 233 9.08 -10.41 -12.58
C ARG A 233 9.60 -11.81 -12.93
N CYS A 234 10.44 -12.39 -12.07
CA CYS A 234 11.00 -13.73 -12.22
C CYS A 234 10.13 -14.78 -11.52
N GLY A 235 9.16 -14.36 -10.71
CA GLY A 235 8.35 -15.26 -9.88
C GLY A 235 8.93 -15.56 -8.51
N LEU A 236 9.97 -14.85 -8.08
CA LEU A 236 10.53 -15.01 -6.75
C LEU A 236 9.78 -14.10 -5.78
N CYS A 237 9.27 -14.70 -4.69
CA CYS A 237 8.55 -13.95 -3.68
C CYS A 237 9.47 -12.96 -2.96
N GLY A 238 9.16 -11.66 -3.03
CA GLY A 238 10.03 -10.59 -2.52
C GLY A 238 11.36 -10.44 -3.25
N GLY A 239 11.48 -11.00 -4.47
CA GLY A 239 12.72 -11.02 -5.26
C GLY A 239 13.15 -9.66 -5.81
N ALA A 240 14.39 -9.61 -6.31
CA ALA A 240 15.03 -8.38 -6.78
C ALA A 240 14.85 -8.10 -8.29
N ASN A 241 14.19 -8.99 -9.05
CA ASN A 241 14.08 -8.97 -10.52
C ASN A 241 15.41 -9.25 -11.26
N ASP A 242 16.36 -9.93 -10.60
CA ASP A 242 17.72 -10.18 -11.10
C ASP A 242 17.96 -11.64 -11.55
N SER A 243 17.20 -12.60 -11.04
CA SER A 243 17.32 -14.05 -11.32
C SER A 243 16.85 -14.50 -12.72
N CYS A 244 16.19 -13.62 -13.46
CA CYS A 244 15.65 -13.87 -14.79
C CYS A 244 16.12 -12.82 -15.82
N LEU A 245 15.90 -13.13 -17.10
CA LEU A 245 16.19 -12.27 -18.24
C LEU A 245 14.90 -11.93 -18.98
N PHE A 246 14.82 -10.70 -19.50
CA PHE A 246 13.73 -10.26 -20.36
C PHE A 246 14.03 -10.62 -21.82
N VAL A 247 13.10 -11.30 -22.46
CA VAL A 247 13.10 -11.60 -23.90
C VAL A 247 12.06 -10.68 -24.54
N GLN A 248 12.46 -9.90 -25.54
CA GLN A 248 11.55 -9.09 -26.37
C GLN A 248 12.05 -9.11 -27.81
N ARG A 249 11.19 -9.49 -28.75
CA ARG A 249 11.51 -9.67 -30.18
C ARG A 249 10.31 -9.34 -31.08
N VAL A 250 10.57 -9.23 -32.38
CA VAL A 250 9.55 -9.03 -33.41
C VAL A 250 9.80 -10.00 -34.56
N PHE A 251 8.80 -10.82 -34.88
CA PHE A 251 8.84 -11.72 -36.04
C PHE A 251 8.24 -11.02 -37.25
N ARG A 252 9.05 -10.84 -38.30
CA ARG A 252 8.73 -10.13 -39.55
C ARG A 252 9.08 -10.95 -40.79
N ASP A 253 9.03 -12.29 -40.69
CA ASP A 253 9.36 -13.10 -41.86
C ASP A 253 8.30 -12.92 -42.95
N ALA A 254 8.76 -12.96 -44.20
CA ALA A 254 8.08 -12.45 -45.39
C ALA A 254 8.02 -13.51 -46.51
N GLY A 255 7.93 -14.79 -46.13
CA GLY A 255 7.64 -15.89 -47.03
C GLY A 255 6.23 -15.80 -47.65
N ALA A 256 5.82 -16.87 -48.35
CA ALA A 256 4.52 -16.92 -49.01
C ALA A 256 3.38 -16.58 -48.03
N PHE A 257 2.58 -15.56 -48.37
CA PHE A 257 1.66 -14.84 -47.47
C PHE A 257 0.34 -15.61 -47.17
N ALA A 258 0.43 -16.91 -46.97
CA ALA A 258 -0.69 -17.79 -46.66
C ALA A 258 -0.28 -18.89 -45.66
N GLY A 259 -1.25 -19.36 -44.86
CA GLY A 259 -1.08 -20.51 -43.97
C GLY A 259 -0.47 -20.17 -42.60
N TYR A 260 -0.19 -21.21 -41.81
CA TYR A 260 0.37 -21.09 -40.47
C TYR A 260 1.90 -21.04 -40.51
N TRP A 261 2.48 -20.01 -39.89
CA TRP A 261 3.92 -19.80 -39.78
C TRP A 261 4.37 -19.83 -38.32
N ASN A 262 5.47 -20.52 -38.04
CA ASN A 262 6.05 -20.60 -36.70
C ASN A 262 6.77 -19.29 -36.34
N VAL A 263 6.42 -18.71 -35.19
CA VAL A 263 6.93 -17.41 -34.72
C VAL A 263 8.08 -17.60 -33.72
N THR A 264 7.85 -18.42 -32.70
CA THR A 264 8.82 -18.80 -31.67
C THR A 264 8.26 -19.95 -30.82
N LEU A 265 9.12 -20.61 -30.04
CA LEU A 265 8.70 -21.30 -28.83
C LEU A 265 8.60 -20.30 -27.68
N ILE A 266 7.62 -20.50 -26.82
CA ILE A 266 7.55 -19.94 -25.47
C ILE A 266 7.96 -21.10 -24.55
N PRO A 267 9.17 -21.09 -23.98
CA PRO A 267 9.71 -22.23 -23.24
C PRO A 267 9.02 -22.42 -21.88
N GLU A 268 9.27 -23.56 -21.24
CA GLU A 268 8.91 -23.82 -19.84
C GLU A 268 9.56 -22.78 -18.91
N GLY A 269 8.84 -22.35 -17.88
CA GLY A 269 9.28 -21.34 -16.91
C GLY A 269 9.12 -19.89 -17.37
N ALA A 270 8.57 -19.64 -18.58
CA ALA A 270 8.31 -18.30 -19.07
C ALA A 270 7.16 -17.62 -18.28
N ARG A 271 7.36 -16.36 -17.90
CA ARG A 271 6.46 -15.53 -17.08
C ARG A 271 6.18 -14.18 -17.73
N HIS A 272 5.05 -13.57 -17.38
CA HIS A 272 4.53 -12.32 -17.97
C HIS A 272 4.63 -12.31 -19.50
N ILE A 273 4.15 -13.40 -20.12
CA ILE A 273 4.15 -13.60 -21.56
C ILE A 273 3.14 -12.64 -22.16
N ARG A 274 3.55 -11.90 -23.20
CA ARG A 274 2.68 -11.08 -24.02
C ARG A 274 3.07 -11.22 -25.48
N VAL A 275 2.06 -11.40 -26.33
CA VAL A 275 2.16 -11.34 -27.78
C VAL A 275 1.17 -10.30 -28.27
N ALA A 276 1.56 -9.47 -29.22
CA ALA A 276 0.69 -8.48 -29.85
C ALA A 276 0.99 -8.38 -31.35
N GLN A 277 -0.07 -8.25 -32.15
CA GLN A 277 0.03 -7.96 -33.57
C GLN A 277 -1.08 -6.94 -33.96
N ARG A 278 -0.86 -6.19 -35.04
CA ARG A 278 -1.78 -5.15 -35.53
C ARG A 278 -2.02 -5.27 -37.03
N SER A 279 -2.81 -6.28 -37.41
CA SER A 279 -2.95 -6.80 -38.78
C SER A 279 -4.20 -7.71 -38.88
N HIS A 280 -4.67 -7.97 -40.10
CA HIS A 280 -5.71 -8.97 -40.41
C HIS A 280 -5.22 -10.43 -40.37
N ASN A 281 -3.96 -10.65 -39.99
CA ASN A 281 -3.42 -11.96 -39.61
C ASN A 281 -4.00 -12.42 -38.26
N HIS A 282 -3.77 -13.68 -37.86
CA HIS A 282 -4.24 -14.21 -36.58
C HIS A 282 -3.16 -14.98 -35.81
N LEU A 283 -2.92 -14.61 -34.55
CA LEU A 283 -2.06 -15.37 -33.63
C LEU A 283 -2.67 -16.73 -33.34
N ALA A 284 -1.88 -17.80 -33.38
CA ALA A 284 -2.28 -19.14 -32.97
C ALA A 284 -1.29 -19.70 -31.95
N LEU A 285 -1.76 -20.58 -31.06
CA LEU A 285 -0.97 -21.13 -29.97
C LEU A 285 -1.16 -22.64 -29.93
N VAL A 286 -0.05 -23.38 -29.99
CA VAL A 286 -0.04 -24.85 -30.07
C VAL A 286 0.67 -25.41 -28.85
N THR A 287 0.13 -26.49 -28.29
CA THR A 287 0.78 -27.25 -27.23
C THR A 287 1.95 -28.08 -27.77
N ARG A 288 2.86 -28.50 -26.88
CA ARG A 288 3.93 -29.47 -27.20
C ARG A 288 3.43 -30.75 -27.89
N GLY A 289 2.18 -31.16 -27.65
CA GLY A 289 1.55 -32.32 -28.28
C GLY A 289 0.95 -32.06 -29.69
N GLY A 290 1.13 -30.86 -30.26
CA GLY A 290 0.59 -30.50 -31.57
C GLY A 290 -0.87 -30.05 -31.57
N HIS A 291 -1.59 -30.15 -30.44
CA HIS A 291 -2.96 -29.66 -30.33
C HIS A 291 -3.00 -28.12 -30.19
N TYR A 292 -3.84 -27.47 -30.98
CA TYR A 292 -4.11 -26.04 -30.87
C TYR A 292 -4.88 -25.70 -29.58
N VAL A 293 -4.43 -24.64 -28.90
CA VAL A 293 -5.13 -23.98 -27.80
C VAL A 293 -6.13 -22.96 -28.33
N LEU A 294 -5.74 -22.22 -29.37
CA LEU A 294 -6.52 -21.16 -29.99
C LEU A 294 -6.15 -20.94 -31.46
N ASN A 295 -7.13 -20.51 -32.26
CA ASN A 295 -7.06 -20.23 -33.71
C ASN A 295 -6.48 -21.38 -34.55
N GLY A 296 -6.83 -22.63 -34.22
CA GLY A 296 -6.41 -23.84 -34.94
C GLY A 296 -7.27 -24.22 -36.13
N ASP A 297 -6.73 -25.07 -37.01
CA ASP A 297 -7.46 -25.77 -38.08
C ASP A 297 -8.31 -24.86 -39.01
N GLY A 298 -7.89 -23.60 -39.18
CA GLY A 298 -8.59 -22.57 -39.94
C GLY A 298 -9.77 -21.91 -39.21
N VAL A 299 -10.14 -22.38 -38.03
CA VAL A 299 -11.24 -21.89 -37.19
C VAL A 299 -10.72 -20.82 -36.23
N LEU A 300 -11.39 -19.67 -36.17
CA LEU A 300 -11.03 -18.59 -35.25
C LEU A 300 -11.75 -18.75 -33.91
N SER A 301 -10.98 -18.79 -32.83
CA SER A 301 -11.47 -18.83 -31.45
C SER A 301 -12.15 -17.51 -31.05
N PRO A 302 -13.10 -17.52 -30.11
CA PRO A 302 -13.61 -16.30 -29.49
C PRO A 302 -12.59 -15.68 -28.53
N PRO A 303 -12.64 -14.36 -28.27
CA PRO A 303 -11.90 -13.74 -27.16
C PRO A 303 -12.29 -14.40 -25.82
N GLY A 304 -11.32 -14.63 -24.93
CA GLY A 304 -11.57 -15.37 -23.69
C GLY A 304 -10.30 -15.73 -22.92
N THR A 305 -10.43 -16.61 -21.93
CA THR A 305 -9.31 -17.18 -21.16
C THR A 305 -9.21 -18.67 -21.43
N TYR A 306 -8.02 -19.13 -21.81
CA TYR A 306 -7.72 -20.51 -22.19
C TYR A 306 -6.66 -21.09 -21.24
N GLU A 307 -6.76 -22.38 -20.90
CA GLU A 307 -5.72 -23.06 -20.13
C GLU A 307 -4.66 -23.61 -21.09
N ALA A 308 -3.38 -23.25 -20.88
CA ALA A 308 -2.27 -23.78 -21.68
C ALA A 308 -1.00 -23.88 -20.84
N ALA A 309 -0.33 -25.04 -20.89
CA ALA A 309 0.93 -25.29 -20.16
C ALA A 309 0.90 -24.77 -18.70
N GLY A 310 -0.13 -25.15 -17.93
CA GLY A 310 -0.25 -24.79 -16.52
C GLY A 310 -0.55 -23.31 -16.22
N THR A 311 -0.78 -22.46 -17.24
CA THR A 311 -1.10 -21.05 -17.05
C THR A 311 -2.33 -20.62 -17.86
N ARG A 312 -2.98 -19.53 -17.40
CA ARG A 312 -4.15 -18.92 -18.05
C ARG A 312 -3.69 -17.95 -19.12
N VAL A 313 -4.03 -18.24 -20.37
CA VAL A 313 -3.79 -17.37 -21.53
C VAL A 313 -5.06 -16.57 -21.80
N VAL A 314 -5.01 -15.26 -21.56
CA VAL A 314 -6.04 -14.30 -21.95
C VAL A 314 -5.81 -13.94 -23.42
N TYR A 315 -6.75 -14.29 -24.29
CA TYR A 315 -6.77 -13.98 -25.71
C TYR A 315 -7.78 -12.86 -25.99
N THR A 316 -7.32 -11.75 -26.56
CA THR A 316 -8.14 -10.59 -26.90
C THR A 316 -8.03 -10.27 -28.38
N ARG A 317 -9.16 -10.21 -29.08
CA ARG A 317 -9.26 -9.65 -30.43
C ARG A 317 -10.16 -8.43 -30.36
N SER A 318 -9.63 -7.25 -30.66
CA SER A 318 -10.39 -5.99 -30.63
C SER A 318 -11.32 -5.87 -31.85
N ALA A 319 -12.15 -4.82 -31.88
CA ALA A 319 -12.91 -4.45 -33.09
C ALA A 319 -12.04 -3.77 -34.16
N GLY A 320 -10.79 -3.41 -33.82
CA GLY A 320 -9.77 -2.99 -34.78
C GLY A 320 -8.82 -4.14 -35.14
N PRO A 321 -7.74 -3.87 -35.88
CA PRO A 321 -6.77 -4.90 -36.28
C PRO A 321 -5.84 -5.35 -35.13
N GLU A 322 -6.06 -4.92 -33.88
CA GLU A 322 -5.20 -5.30 -32.76
C GLU A 322 -5.69 -6.58 -32.07
N GLU A 323 -4.77 -7.53 -31.92
CA GLU A 323 -4.98 -8.85 -31.33
C GLU A 323 -3.81 -9.16 -30.38
N THR A 324 -4.12 -9.65 -29.17
CA THR A 324 -3.11 -9.92 -28.14
C THR A 324 -3.33 -11.25 -27.41
N LEU A 325 -2.24 -11.88 -26.99
CA LEU A 325 -2.19 -12.99 -26.05
C LEU A 325 -1.43 -12.54 -24.81
N GLN A 326 -1.95 -12.83 -23.62
CA GLN A 326 -1.31 -12.47 -22.35
C GLN A 326 -1.42 -13.62 -21.35
N ALA A 327 -0.31 -14.01 -20.69
CA ALA A 327 -0.31 -15.03 -19.65
C ALA A 327 0.67 -14.67 -18.52
N THR A 328 0.28 -14.91 -17.27
CA THR A 328 1.17 -14.65 -16.12
C THR A 328 2.35 -15.60 -16.08
N GLY A 329 2.18 -16.83 -16.57
CA GLY A 329 3.09 -17.93 -16.29
C GLY A 329 3.04 -18.37 -14.82
N PRO A 330 4.02 -19.19 -14.37
CA PRO A 330 5.02 -19.84 -15.21
C PRO A 330 4.38 -20.90 -16.12
N THR A 331 4.93 -21.09 -17.31
CA THR A 331 4.59 -22.23 -18.18
C THR A 331 5.19 -23.54 -17.64
N SER A 332 4.38 -24.61 -17.58
CA SER A 332 4.81 -25.96 -17.14
C SER A 332 5.39 -26.83 -18.26
N GLN A 333 5.33 -26.38 -19.51
CA GLN A 333 5.92 -27.01 -20.68
C GLN A 333 6.10 -25.96 -21.79
N GLU A 334 6.80 -26.31 -22.87
CA GLU A 334 6.91 -25.46 -24.06
C GLU A 334 5.57 -25.32 -24.80
N LEU A 335 5.34 -24.12 -25.35
CA LEU A 335 4.24 -23.78 -26.24
C LEU A 335 4.81 -23.23 -27.54
N LEU A 336 4.26 -23.63 -28.69
CA LEU A 336 4.63 -23.09 -30.00
C LEU A 336 3.69 -21.94 -30.36
N LEU A 337 4.26 -20.74 -30.52
CA LEU A 337 3.55 -19.58 -31.03
C LEU A 337 3.59 -19.59 -32.56
N GLN A 338 2.44 -19.41 -33.17
CA GLN A 338 2.26 -19.32 -34.61
C GLN A 338 1.51 -18.06 -35.01
N VAL A 339 1.55 -17.74 -36.30
CA VAL A 339 0.66 -16.76 -36.93
C VAL A 339 0.08 -17.35 -38.21
N LEU A 340 -1.25 -17.31 -38.33
CA LEU A 340 -1.97 -17.56 -39.57
C LEU A 340 -1.86 -16.31 -40.44
N LEU A 341 -1.10 -16.40 -41.53
CA LEU A 341 -0.97 -15.33 -42.51
C LEU A 341 -2.15 -15.32 -43.49
N ARG A 342 -2.74 -14.15 -43.62
CA ARG A 342 -3.79 -13.73 -44.56
C ARG A 342 -3.37 -12.48 -45.35
N GLU A 343 -2.41 -11.71 -44.82
CA GLU A 343 -1.79 -10.54 -45.43
C GLU A 343 -0.29 -10.46 -45.07
N PRO A 344 0.53 -9.63 -45.76
CA PRO A 344 1.93 -9.44 -45.41
C PRO A 344 2.12 -9.03 -43.94
N ASN A 345 3.01 -9.73 -43.23
CA ASN A 345 3.23 -9.58 -41.79
C ASN A 345 3.96 -8.25 -41.44
N PRO A 346 3.33 -7.27 -40.77
CA PRO A 346 4.01 -6.03 -40.35
C PRO A 346 4.93 -6.24 -39.12
N GLY A 347 4.71 -7.33 -38.38
CA GLY A 347 5.43 -7.68 -37.16
C GLY A 347 4.53 -8.29 -36.10
N VAL A 348 4.79 -9.54 -35.73
CA VAL A 348 4.30 -10.13 -34.49
C VAL A 348 5.30 -9.78 -33.38
N HIS A 349 4.90 -8.92 -32.45
CA HIS A 349 5.70 -8.55 -31.29
C HIS A 349 5.48 -9.56 -30.17
N PHE A 350 6.54 -10.06 -29.54
CA PHE A 350 6.42 -10.94 -28.38
C PHE A 350 7.45 -10.62 -27.30
N GLU A 351 7.03 -10.74 -26.04
CA GLU A 351 7.85 -10.49 -24.86
C GLU A 351 7.51 -11.45 -23.70
N PHE A 352 8.51 -11.84 -22.92
CA PHE A 352 8.35 -12.64 -21.70
C PHE A 352 9.62 -12.57 -20.82
N TRP A 353 9.51 -12.97 -19.56
CA TRP A 353 10.63 -13.14 -18.64
C TRP A 353 10.95 -14.63 -18.47
N LEU A 354 12.23 -14.98 -18.40
CA LEU A 354 12.71 -16.37 -18.34
C LEU A 354 13.85 -16.51 -17.32
N PRO A 355 13.83 -17.49 -16.39
CA PRO A 355 14.95 -17.73 -15.47
C PRO A 355 16.28 -17.93 -16.19
N ARG A 356 17.38 -17.38 -15.64
CA ARG A 356 18.71 -17.38 -16.31
C ARG A 356 19.16 -18.76 -16.77
N GLU A 357 18.98 -19.76 -15.92
CA GLU A 357 19.32 -21.18 -16.17
C GLU A 357 18.66 -21.74 -17.44
N ARG A 358 17.45 -21.26 -17.78
CA ARG A 358 16.67 -21.73 -18.93
C ARG A 358 16.93 -20.94 -20.21
N TYR A 359 17.57 -19.76 -20.11
CA TYR A 359 17.83 -18.88 -21.25
C TYR A 359 18.82 -19.48 -22.26
N GLY A 360 19.91 -20.08 -21.79
CA GLY A 360 20.93 -20.71 -22.64
C GLY A 360 20.36 -21.85 -23.52
N PRO A 361 19.71 -22.87 -22.92
CA PRO A 361 19.04 -23.94 -23.67
C PRO A 361 17.98 -23.42 -24.65
N PHE A 362 17.15 -22.45 -24.24
CA PHE A 362 16.16 -21.83 -25.11
C PHE A 362 16.80 -21.14 -26.32
N GLN A 363 17.87 -20.37 -26.14
CA GLN A 363 18.56 -19.71 -27.24
C GLN A 363 19.12 -20.73 -28.25
N ALA A 364 19.75 -21.81 -27.77
CA ALA A 364 20.27 -22.86 -28.63
C ALA A 364 19.15 -23.59 -29.41
N GLN A 365 18.02 -23.89 -28.75
CA GLN A 365 16.86 -24.53 -29.38
C GLN A 365 16.29 -23.67 -30.51
N VAL A 366 16.12 -22.36 -30.30
CA VAL A 366 15.59 -21.45 -31.35
C VAL A 366 16.60 -21.21 -32.47
N GLN A 367 17.91 -21.19 -32.18
CA GLN A 367 18.95 -21.17 -33.22
C GLN A 367 18.90 -22.43 -34.11
N ALA A 368 18.76 -23.62 -33.50
CA ALA A 368 18.68 -24.88 -34.24
C ALA A 368 17.42 -25.01 -35.12
N LEU A 369 16.32 -24.35 -34.74
CA LEU A 369 15.08 -24.31 -35.51
C LEU A 369 15.10 -23.29 -36.67
N GLY A 370 16.22 -22.57 -36.87
CA GLY A 370 16.42 -21.66 -37.99
C GLY A 370 15.61 -20.35 -37.92
N TRP A 371 14.83 -20.12 -36.87
CA TRP A 371 14.01 -18.92 -36.75
C TRP A 371 14.89 -17.69 -36.52
N PRO A 372 14.66 -16.58 -37.27
CA PRO A 372 15.59 -15.45 -37.29
C PRO A 372 15.57 -14.67 -35.97
N LEU A 373 16.49 -15.03 -35.06
CA LEU A 373 16.76 -14.36 -33.79
C LEU A 373 17.42 -12.97 -33.97
N ARG A 374 16.97 -12.15 -34.93
CA ARG A 374 17.36 -10.74 -35.03
C ARG A 374 17.06 -10.06 -33.70
N GLN A 375 18.12 -9.73 -32.98
CA GLN A 375 18.07 -8.88 -31.80
C GLN A 375 17.90 -7.42 -32.27
N PRO A 376 17.32 -6.53 -31.45
CA PRO A 376 17.78 -5.15 -31.46
C PRO A 376 19.26 -5.19 -31.05
N GLN A 377 20.17 -4.78 -31.93
CA GLN A 377 21.57 -4.61 -31.55
C GLN A 377 21.65 -3.56 -30.43
N PRO A 378 22.49 -3.76 -29.39
CA PRO A 378 23.02 -2.65 -28.62
C PRO A 378 23.65 -1.64 -29.60
N ARG A 379 23.52 -0.34 -29.34
CA ARG A 379 24.31 0.67 -30.06
C ARG A 379 25.76 0.61 -29.60
N GLU A 380 26.53 -0.25 -30.24
CA GLU A 380 27.99 -0.17 -30.25
C GLU A 380 28.38 1.11 -31.01
N VAL A 381 29.29 1.90 -30.44
CA VAL A 381 29.64 3.23 -30.97
C VAL A 381 30.85 3.10 -31.87
N GLU A 382 30.61 2.80 -33.14
CA GLU A 382 31.65 2.85 -34.17
C GLU A 382 32.03 4.33 -34.44
N PRO A 383 33.31 4.71 -34.53
CA PRO A 383 33.71 6.10 -34.70
C PRO A 383 33.34 6.64 -36.08
N GLN A 384 32.67 7.80 -36.14
CA GLN A 384 32.45 8.49 -37.41
C GLN A 384 33.75 9.15 -37.91
N PRO A 385 34.07 9.06 -39.22
CA PRO A 385 35.12 9.88 -39.83
C PRO A 385 34.82 11.38 -39.68
N ALA A 386 35.87 12.20 -39.59
CA ALA A 386 35.72 13.64 -39.48
C ALA A 386 35.42 14.27 -40.85
N GLU A 387 34.24 14.88 -41.01
CA GLU A 387 33.95 15.83 -42.10
C GLU A 387 34.24 17.28 -41.67
N THR A 388 34.65 18.10 -42.63
CA THR A 388 35.10 19.48 -42.42
C THR A 388 33.95 20.47 -42.22
N PRO A 389 34.19 21.60 -41.50
CA PRO A 389 33.11 22.49 -41.08
C PRO A 389 32.56 23.36 -42.22
N VAL A 390 31.24 23.31 -42.42
CA VAL A 390 30.48 24.35 -43.14
C VAL A 390 29.95 25.36 -42.12
N VAL A 391 30.06 26.64 -42.43
CA VAL A 391 29.69 27.74 -41.51
C VAL A 391 28.16 27.82 -41.35
N PRO A 392 27.62 27.84 -40.12
CA PRO A 392 26.20 28.01 -39.88
C PRO A 392 25.79 29.50 -39.95
N GLU A 393 24.84 29.81 -40.82
CA GLU A 393 24.13 31.09 -40.79
C GLU A 393 23.15 31.15 -39.60
N ALA A 394 22.75 32.35 -39.16
CA ALA A 394 22.28 32.59 -37.80
C ALA A 394 20.90 31.95 -37.48
N ILE A 395 20.90 30.98 -36.55
CA ILE A 395 19.69 30.51 -35.87
C ILE A 395 19.29 31.54 -34.80
N PRO A 396 17.99 31.92 -34.68
CA PRO A 396 17.53 32.84 -33.64
C PRO A 396 17.92 32.39 -32.24
N ALA A 397 18.40 33.33 -31.41
CA ALA A 397 18.84 33.02 -30.06
C ALA A 397 17.74 32.32 -29.26
N ARG A 398 18.02 31.10 -28.80
CA ARG A 398 17.23 30.49 -27.73
C ARG A 398 17.22 31.46 -26.56
N VAL A 399 16.03 31.91 -26.15
CA VAL A 399 15.86 32.57 -24.86
C VAL A 399 16.44 31.63 -23.81
N ALA A 400 17.54 32.05 -23.18
CA ALA A 400 18.09 31.31 -22.07
C ALA A 400 17.00 31.26 -20.99
N SER A 401 16.52 30.05 -20.67
CA SER A 401 15.60 29.87 -19.56
C SER A 401 16.27 30.42 -18.31
N LEU A 402 15.70 31.49 -17.74
CA LEU A 402 16.20 32.09 -16.51
C LEU A 402 16.44 30.98 -15.47
N PRO A 403 17.58 30.99 -14.74
CA PRO A 403 17.76 30.06 -13.65
C PRO A 403 16.57 30.20 -12.71
N PRO A 404 15.90 29.10 -12.31
CA PRO A 404 14.63 29.19 -11.60
C PRO A 404 14.80 29.98 -10.30
N ASP A 405 13.96 31.00 -10.11
CA ASP A 405 14.07 31.94 -9.00
C ASP A 405 14.27 31.22 -7.66
N PRO A 406 15.20 31.69 -6.80
CA PRO A 406 15.46 31.05 -5.52
C PRO A 406 14.17 31.06 -4.68
N CYS A 407 13.72 29.86 -4.28
CA CYS A 407 12.44 29.66 -3.61
C CYS A 407 12.26 30.63 -2.42
N GLY A 408 11.25 31.52 -2.53
CA GLY A 408 10.94 32.49 -1.49
C GLY A 408 10.55 31.87 -0.14
N PRO A 409 10.63 32.65 0.96
CA PRO A 409 10.32 32.16 2.30
C PRO A 409 8.85 31.73 2.41
N CYS A 410 8.61 30.50 2.87
CA CYS A 410 7.26 30.00 3.07
C CYS A 410 6.53 30.73 4.21
N PRO A 411 5.20 30.96 4.10
CA PRO A 411 4.43 31.66 5.13
C PRO A 411 4.43 30.90 6.46
N ASP A 412 4.44 31.62 7.58
CA ASP A 412 4.59 30.98 8.90
C ASP A 412 3.29 30.36 9.41
N SER A 413 3.16 29.07 9.14
CA SER A 413 2.03 28.21 9.51
C SER A 413 1.98 27.83 11.00
N ARG A 414 2.42 28.71 11.92
CA ARG A 414 2.54 28.43 13.37
C ARG A 414 1.20 28.62 14.09
N GLY A 415 1.13 28.09 15.32
CA GLY A 415 0.03 28.33 16.25
C GLY A 415 -1.10 27.28 16.26
N ARG A 416 -1.99 27.44 17.25
CA ARG A 416 -3.10 26.51 17.57
C ARG A 416 -4.17 26.49 16.47
N ALA A 417 -4.53 27.67 15.96
CA ALA A 417 -5.60 27.82 14.97
C ALA A 417 -5.22 27.17 13.62
N HIS A 418 -4.00 27.42 13.13
CA HIS A 418 -3.50 26.83 11.89
C HIS A 418 -3.47 25.30 11.95
N ARG A 419 -3.02 24.71 13.07
CA ARG A 419 -3.05 23.25 13.28
C ARG A 419 -4.48 22.69 13.20
N LEU A 420 -5.43 23.33 13.87
CA LEU A 420 -6.83 22.90 13.85
C LEU A 420 -7.44 23.02 12.45
N LEU A 421 -7.30 24.16 11.79
CA LEU A 421 -7.83 24.42 10.44
C LEU A 421 -7.46 23.29 9.46
N HIS A 422 -6.18 22.94 9.39
CA HIS A 422 -5.70 21.89 8.50
C HIS A 422 -5.99 20.49 9.01
N TYR A 423 -5.97 20.21 10.32
CA TYR A 423 -6.34 18.88 10.84
C TYR A 423 -7.81 18.54 10.53
N CYS A 424 -8.70 19.49 10.82
CA CYS A 424 -10.13 19.33 10.58
C CYS A 424 -10.42 19.28 9.08
N GLY A 425 -9.84 20.20 8.30
CA GLY A 425 -10.04 20.36 6.86
C GLY A 425 -9.18 19.49 5.93
N SER A 426 -8.55 18.42 6.43
CA SER A 426 -7.80 17.42 5.65
C SER A 426 -8.39 16.03 5.86
N ASP A 427 -8.26 15.17 4.85
CA ASP A 427 -8.79 13.79 4.86
C ASP A 427 -7.85 12.81 5.58
N PHE A 428 -6.56 13.13 5.59
CA PHE A 428 -5.51 12.35 6.21
C PHE A 428 -4.60 13.26 7.05
N VAL A 429 -4.19 12.77 8.23
CA VAL A 429 -3.13 13.37 9.04
C VAL A 429 -2.25 12.26 9.58
N PHE A 430 -0.95 12.26 9.23
CA PHE A 430 -0.03 11.15 9.49
C PHE A 430 1.43 11.61 9.63
N GLN A 431 2.21 10.89 10.42
CA GLN A 431 3.67 10.95 10.45
C GLN A 431 4.22 10.09 9.30
N ALA A 432 5.18 10.64 8.55
CA ALA A 432 5.90 9.91 7.53
C ALA A 432 7.37 10.34 7.43
N ARG A 433 8.25 9.40 7.07
CA ARG A 433 9.64 9.69 6.67
C ARG A 433 9.69 9.89 5.16
N VAL A 434 10.23 11.01 4.71
CA VAL A 434 10.41 11.28 3.27
C VAL A 434 11.54 10.40 2.75
N LEU A 435 11.28 9.61 1.72
CA LEU A 435 12.28 8.73 1.09
C LEU A 435 12.99 9.44 -0.07
N GLY A 436 12.23 10.15 -0.89
CA GLY A 436 12.75 10.88 -2.05
C GLY A 436 11.79 11.95 -2.56
N ARG A 437 12.26 12.76 -3.51
CA ARG A 437 11.46 13.79 -4.19
C ARG A 437 11.74 13.81 -5.69
N HIS A 438 10.71 13.98 -6.49
CA HIS A 438 10.78 14.12 -7.94
C HIS A 438 10.07 15.42 -8.33
N ARG A 439 10.80 16.38 -8.93
CA ARG A 439 10.22 17.63 -9.42
C ARG A 439 9.79 17.48 -10.88
N GLN A 440 8.63 18.02 -11.21
CA GLN A 440 8.14 18.23 -12.58
C GLN A 440 7.82 19.73 -12.74
N ALA A 441 7.50 20.17 -13.97
CA ALA A 441 7.38 21.60 -14.27
C ALA A 441 6.33 22.35 -13.44
N GLN A 442 5.25 21.67 -13.01
CA GLN A 442 4.15 22.27 -12.23
C GLN A 442 3.89 21.62 -10.86
N GLU A 443 4.52 20.48 -10.54
CA GLU A 443 4.30 19.76 -9.28
C GLU A 443 5.58 19.11 -8.75
N THR A 444 5.66 18.93 -7.43
CA THR A 444 6.67 18.11 -6.76
C THR A 444 6.03 16.88 -6.12
N ARG A 445 6.42 15.68 -6.56
CA ARG A 445 6.00 14.40 -5.96
C ARG A 445 7.03 13.93 -4.95
N TYR A 446 6.59 13.69 -3.73
CA TYR A 446 7.37 13.06 -2.67
C TYR A 446 7.01 11.58 -2.57
N GLU A 447 8.01 10.71 -2.44
CA GLU A 447 7.82 9.34 -1.95
C GLU A 447 8.00 9.37 -0.43
N VAL A 448 7.03 8.85 0.32
CA VAL A 448 7.05 8.86 1.79
C VAL A 448 6.72 7.49 2.36
N ARG A 449 7.38 7.12 3.47
CA ARG A 449 7.02 5.96 4.28
C ARG A 449 6.14 6.40 5.43
N VAL A 450 4.90 5.94 5.48
CA VAL A 450 3.97 6.23 6.59
C VAL A 450 4.45 5.48 7.84
N LEU A 451 4.44 6.16 8.99
CA LEU A 451 4.91 5.62 10.28
C LEU A 451 3.80 5.55 11.33
N LEU A 452 2.95 6.59 11.41
CA LEU A 452 1.84 6.68 12.35
C LEU A 452 0.70 7.49 11.74
N ILE A 453 -0.55 7.06 11.94
CA ILE A 453 -1.75 7.73 11.40
C ILE A 453 -2.55 8.32 12.56
N TYR A 454 -2.85 9.62 12.49
CA TYR A 454 -3.69 10.34 13.46
C TYR A 454 -5.14 10.48 12.97
N LYS A 455 -5.32 10.60 11.65
CA LYS A 455 -6.61 10.68 10.95
C LYS A 455 -6.48 10.08 9.56
N SER A 456 -7.48 9.31 9.13
CA SER A 456 -7.60 8.86 7.74
C SER A 456 -9.06 8.56 7.39
N ARG A 457 -9.55 9.06 6.25
CA ARG A 457 -10.84 8.66 5.69
C ARG A 457 -10.80 7.32 4.94
N THR A 458 -9.64 6.87 4.51
CA THR A 458 -9.37 5.55 3.91
C THR A 458 -7.99 5.04 4.34
N PRO A 459 -7.71 3.73 4.31
CA PRO A 459 -6.40 3.21 4.67
C PRO A 459 -5.27 3.79 3.80
N LEU A 460 -4.19 4.23 4.43
CA LEU A 460 -2.94 4.60 3.76
C LEU A 460 -2.00 3.38 3.69
N ARG A 461 -1.19 3.31 2.63
CA ARG A 461 -0.17 2.28 2.41
C ARG A 461 1.11 2.59 3.19
N THR A 462 1.95 1.59 3.42
CA THR A 462 3.26 1.76 4.10
C THR A 462 4.21 2.66 3.30
N ARG A 463 4.11 2.66 1.97
CA ARG A 463 4.69 3.68 1.09
C ARG A 463 3.58 4.40 0.35
N GLU A 464 3.60 5.72 0.38
CA GLU A 464 2.66 6.59 -0.32
C GLU A 464 3.39 7.62 -1.17
N TYR A 465 2.68 8.16 -2.16
CA TYR A 465 3.11 9.34 -2.89
C TYR A 465 2.31 10.55 -2.41
N VAL A 466 2.99 11.66 -2.14
CA VAL A 466 2.37 12.93 -1.74
C VAL A 466 2.77 14.00 -2.75
N TRP A 467 1.79 14.58 -3.40
CA TRP A 467 1.97 15.63 -4.40
C TRP A 467 1.81 17.00 -3.75
N ALA A 468 2.69 17.94 -4.09
CA ALA A 468 2.59 19.33 -3.67
C ALA A 468 2.73 20.24 -4.91
N PRO A 469 1.93 21.31 -5.03
CA PRO A 469 1.93 22.18 -6.20
C PRO A 469 3.21 23.02 -6.30
N GLY A 470 3.71 23.18 -7.53
CA GLY A 470 4.87 23.99 -7.87
C GLY A 470 6.25 23.33 -7.69
N HIS A 471 7.27 24.02 -8.21
CA HIS A 471 8.69 23.65 -8.08
C HIS A 471 9.25 23.93 -6.65
N CYS A 472 8.66 24.91 -5.97
CA CYS A 472 8.96 25.34 -4.60
C CYS A 472 7.77 25.07 -3.67
N PRO A 473 7.46 23.80 -3.34
CA PRO A 473 6.35 23.46 -2.46
C PRO A 473 6.59 23.96 -1.03
N CYS A 474 5.59 24.61 -0.44
CA CYS A 474 5.67 25.18 0.90
C CYS A 474 4.75 24.43 1.90
N PRO A 475 5.28 23.96 3.05
CA PRO A 475 6.69 24.04 3.48
C PRO A 475 7.56 22.93 2.85
N PRO A 476 8.88 23.16 2.68
CA PRO A 476 9.75 22.25 1.95
C PRO A 476 10.06 20.98 2.74
N LEU A 477 9.79 19.82 2.12
CA LEU A 477 10.14 18.52 2.68
C LEU A 477 11.55 18.09 2.23
N ALA A 478 12.40 17.74 3.20
CA ALA A 478 13.74 17.21 3.00
C ALA A 478 13.74 15.67 3.06
N PRO A 479 14.45 14.96 2.15
CA PRO A 479 14.64 13.51 2.25
C PRO A 479 15.26 13.07 3.59
N HIS A 480 14.95 11.84 3.97
CA HIS A 480 15.37 11.16 5.22
C HIS A 480 14.93 11.82 6.54
N ARG A 481 14.23 12.96 6.49
CA ARG A 481 13.58 13.59 7.64
C ARG A 481 12.14 13.09 7.81
N GLU A 482 11.65 13.18 9.04
CA GLU A 482 10.28 12.85 9.39
C GLU A 482 9.42 14.09 9.54
N TYR A 483 8.21 13.99 9.00
CA TYR A 483 7.23 15.06 9.02
C TYR A 483 5.87 14.52 9.43
N LEU A 484 5.11 15.33 10.14
CA LEU A 484 3.68 15.17 10.34
C LEU A 484 2.98 15.99 9.25
N LEU A 485 2.28 15.30 8.36
CA LEU A 485 1.64 15.82 7.15
C LEU A 485 0.11 15.79 7.31
N ALA A 486 -0.58 16.82 6.84
CA ALA A 486 -2.03 16.84 6.64
C ALA A 486 -2.33 16.97 5.14
N ALA A 487 -2.95 15.94 4.55
CA ALA A 487 -3.17 15.81 3.13
C ALA A 487 -4.66 15.63 2.79
N ARG A 488 -5.05 16.01 1.58
CA ARG A 488 -6.40 15.77 1.02
C ARG A 488 -6.36 14.67 -0.02
N ARG A 489 -7.46 13.94 -0.18
CA ARG A 489 -7.65 13.07 -1.35
C ARG A 489 -8.11 13.93 -2.52
N LEU A 490 -7.40 13.89 -3.63
CA LEU A 490 -7.86 14.44 -4.90
C LEU A 490 -8.14 13.27 -5.84
N VAL A 491 -9.42 13.04 -6.10
CA VAL A 491 -9.90 12.10 -7.12
C VAL A 491 -10.35 12.93 -8.34
N SER A 492 -9.96 12.57 -9.55
CA SER A 492 -10.47 13.25 -10.76
C SER A 492 -11.96 12.92 -10.97
N PRO A 493 -12.75 13.78 -11.64
CA PRO A 493 -14.15 13.49 -11.96
C PRO A 493 -14.34 12.16 -12.70
N ASP A 494 -13.36 11.80 -13.53
CA ASP A 494 -13.34 10.59 -14.36
C ASP A 494 -12.80 9.35 -13.61
N GLY A 495 -12.44 9.47 -12.32
CA GLY A 495 -11.85 8.41 -11.49
C GLY A 495 -10.42 7.99 -11.86
N THR A 496 -9.86 8.56 -12.93
CA THR A 496 -8.55 8.22 -13.52
C THR A 496 -7.33 8.62 -12.67
N GLN A 497 -7.48 9.58 -11.76
CA GLN A 497 -6.45 9.98 -10.80
C GLN A 497 -7.01 9.83 -9.39
N ASP A 498 -6.24 9.23 -8.49
CA ASP A 498 -6.47 9.23 -7.05
C ASP A 498 -5.13 9.51 -6.36
N ARG A 499 -5.01 10.68 -5.73
CA ARG A 499 -3.73 11.18 -5.22
C ARG A 499 -3.84 11.99 -3.92
N LEU A 500 -2.81 11.86 -3.08
CA LEU A 500 -2.69 12.60 -1.82
C LEU A 500 -2.07 13.97 -2.10
N LEU A 501 -2.88 15.02 -2.05
CA LEU A 501 -2.45 16.40 -2.24
C LEU A 501 -2.09 17.05 -0.90
N LEU A 502 -0.85 17.50 -0.76
CA LEU A 502 -0.45 18.47 0.25
C LEU A 502 -0.71 19.88 -0.32
N PRO A 503 -1.73 20.61 0.17
CA PRO A 503 -2.06 21.93 -0.38
C PRO A 503 -0.94 22.94 -0.14
N HIS A 504 -0.88 24.00 -0.96
CA HIS A 504 0.05 25.11 -0.72
C HIS A 504 -0.24 25.77 0.64
N ALA A 505 0.80 26.12 1.39
CA ALA A 505 0.73 26.51 2.81
C ALA A 505 0.07 25.45 3.73
N GLY A 506 -0.02 24.20 3.28
CA GLY A 506 -0.56 23.08 4.02
C GLY A 506 0.22 22.76 5.29
N TYR A 507 -0.43 22.06 6.21
CA TYR A 507 0.21 21.67 7.47
C TYR A 507 1.14 20.47 7.25
N ALA A 508 2.42 20.77 7.06
CA ALA A 508 3.52 19.82 7.13
C ALA A 508 4.59 20.35 8.10
N ARG A 509 4.91 19.58 9.14
CA ARG A 509 5.86 19.99 10.19
C ARG A 509 6.86 18.88 10.47
N LEU A 510 8.12 19.24 10.72
CA LEU A 510 9.12 18.30 11.24
C LEU A 510 8.56 17.61 12.48
N TRP A 511 8.60 16.28 12.50
CA TRP A 511 8.04 15.50 13.60
C TRP A 511 8.88 15.69 14.88
N SER A 512 8.18 15.72 16.02
CA SER A 512 8.77 15.69 17.36
C SER A 512 7.71 15.23 18.37
N PRO A 513 8.10 14.72 19.56
CA PRO A 513 7.15 14.35 20.62
C PRO A 513 6.23 15.51 21.05
N ALA A 514 6.74 16.74 21.00
CA ALA A 514 5.96 17.94 21.27
C ALA A 514 4.87 18.17 20.20
N GLU A 515 5.17 17.94 18.92
CA GLU A 515 4.21 18.16 17.83
C GLU A 515 3.20 17.01 17.68
N ASP A 516 3.61 15.76 17.97
CA ASP A 516 2.72 14.62 18.20
C ASP A 516 1.66 14.97 19.28
N SER A 517 2.11 15.40 20.46
CA SER A 517 1.23 15.78 21.58
C SER A 517 0.24 16.88 21.18
N ARG A 518 0.71 17.87 20.42
CA ARG A 518 -0.11 18.99 19.92
C ARG A 518 -1.12 18.55 18.84
N VAL A 519 -0.81 17.53 18.05
CA VAL A 519 -1.74 16.96 17.05
C VAL A 519 -2.74 16.00 17.68
N ARG A 520 -2.37 15.19 18.69
CA ARG A 520 -3.33 14.41 19.50
C ARG A 520 -4.37 15.32 20.19
N LEU A 521 -3.99 16.54 20.59
CA LEU A 521 -4.93 17.54 21.09
C LEU A 521 -5.87 18.10 20.00
N ALA A 522 -5.44 18.15 18.73
CA ALA A 522 -6.30 18.52 17.60
C ALA A 522 -7.28 17.39 17.24
N ALA A 523 -6.82 16.13 17.27
CA ALA A 523 -7.64 14.94 17.05
C ALA A 523 -8.88 14.90 17.95
N ARG A 524 -8.73 15.22 19.24
CA ARG A 524 -9.83 15.27 20.22
C ARG A 524 -10.89 16.35 19.93
N ARG A 525 -10.65 17.30 19.02
CA ARG A 525 -11.59 18.37 18.67
C ARG A 525 -12.21 18.23 17.29
N CYS A 526 -11.60 17.44 16.43
CA CYS A 526 -12.09 17.08 15.11
C CYS A 526 -11.91 15.57 14.94
N PRO A 527 -12.78 14.75 15.57
CA PRO A 527 -12.86 13.33 15.25
C PRO A 527 -13.12 13.10 13.75
N VAL A 528 -12.88 11.87 13.30
CA VAL A 528 -12.88 11.48 11.87
C VAL A 528 -14.30 11.29 11.36
#